data_AF-A0A2S7XVX7-F1
#
_entry.id   AF-A0A2S7XVX7-F1
#
_cell.length_a   1.000
_cell.length_b   1.000
_cell.length_c   1.000
_cell.angle_alpha   90.00
_cell.angle_beta   90.00
_cell.angle_gamma   90.00
#
_symmetry.space_group_name_H-M   'P 1'
#
loop_
_entity.id
_entity.type
_entity.pdbx_description
1 polymer ?
#
loop_
_entity_poly.entity_id
_entity_poly.type
_entity_poly.pdbx_seq_one_letter_code
_entity_poly.pdbx_strand_id
1 'polypeptide(L)'
;MNGIPPELIDYAHATTHQPGAKYAPLYFLSGQLFTPQAGETLYSKLTVPVLVLYDRDPNIDFHELPDFLGRHPNWLAQRIVPTRGMPQWERPAETAAAMTHFWATRAA
;
A
#
# COMPACT_ATOMS: atom_id res chain seq x y z
N MET A 1 -4.82 23.57 -4.33
CA MET A 1 -3.41 23.24 -4.58
C MET A 1 -2.51 23.48 -3.37
N ASN A 2 -2.99 24.08 -2.28
CA ASN A 2 -2.24 24.12 -1.02
C ASN A 2 -2.41 22.78 -0.29
N GLY A 3 -1.32 22.03 -0.07
CA GLY A 3 -1.34 20.81 0.76
C GLY A 3 -0.65 19.56 0.17
N ILE A 4 -0.15 19.62 -1.07
CA ILE A 4 0.65 18.53 -1.65
C ILE A 4 2.14 18.87 -1.46
N PRO A 5 2.95 18.01 -0.83
CA PRO A 5 4.39 18.26 -0.67
C PRO A 5 5.08 18.51 -2.01
N PRO A 6 5.93 19.54 -2.16
CA PRO A 6 6.67 19.80 -3.39
C PRO A 6 7.48 18.59 -3.87
N GLU A 7 8.05 17.83 -2.94
CA GLU A 7 8.85 16.64 -3.24
C GLU A 7 8.01 15.54 -3.90
N LEU A 8 6.71 15.45 -3.56
CA LEU A 8 5.79 14.54 -4.20
C LEU A 8 5.48 14.98 -5.65
N ILE A 9 5.40 16.29 -5.90
CA ILE A 9 5.23 16.83 -7.26
C ILE A 9 6.47 16.56 -8.09
N ASP A 10 7.66 16.82 -7.55
CA ASP A 10 8.94 16.57 -8.23
C ASP A 10 9.11 15.09 -8.55
N TYR A 11 8.78 14.21 -7.61
CA TYR A 11 8.78 12.76 -7.82
C TYR A 11 7.78 12.33 -8.89
N ALA A 12 6.54 12.83 -8.83
CA ALA A 12 5.52 12.52 -9.82
C ALA A 12 5.94 13.00 -11.22
N HIS A 13 6.50 14.20 -11.32
CA HIS A 13 7.01 14.73 -12.59
C HIS A 13 8.15 13.84 -13.13
N ALA A 14 9.16 13.56 -12.32
CA ALA A 14 10.31 12.75 -12.74
C ALA A 14 9.92 11.34 -13.20
N THR A 15 8.96 10.71 -12.51
CA THR A 15 8.52 9.33 -12.84
C THR A 15 7.57 9.28 -14.02
N THR A 16 6.68 10.26 -14.18
CA THR A 16 5.71 10.31 -15.31
C THR A 16 6.33 10.73 -16.64
N HIS A 17 7.54 11.31 -16.63
CA HIS A 17 8.29 11.67 -17.84
C HIS A 17 9.25 10.56 -18.33
N GLN A 18 9.35 9.43 -17.63
CA GLN A 18 10.16 8.31 -18.11
C GLN A 18 9.59 7.76 -19.43
N PRO A 19 10.44 7.26 -20.36
CA PRO A 19 9.97 6.63 -21.59
C PRO A 19 8.93 5.54 -21.30
N GLY A 20 7.75 5.66 -21.93
CA GLY A 20 6.64 4.72 -21.75
C GLY A 20 5.73 4.97 -20.54
N ALA A 21 6.08 5.87 -19.61
CA ALA A 21 5.27 6.13 -18.42
C ALA A 21 3.85 6.62 -18.74
N LYS A 22 3.66 7.31 -19.87
CA LYS A 22 2.34 7.73 -20.38
C LYS A 22 1.34 6.59 -20.60
N TYR A 23 1.79 5.34 -20.70
CA TYR A 23 0.90 4.18 -20.85
C TYR A 23 0.34 3.68 -19.51
N ALA A 24 1.03 3.94 -18.39
CA ALA A 24 0.63 3.43 -17.08
C ALA A 24 -0.79 3.84 -16.66
N PRO A 25 -1.26 5.09 -16.87
CA PRO A 25 -2.63 5.47 -16.54
C PRO A 25 -3.68 4.66 -17.32
N LEU A 26 -3.45 4.39 -18.61
CA LEU A 26 -4.38 3.60 -19.41
C LEU A 26 -4.42 2.13 -18.96
N TYR A 27 -3.27 1.55 -18.61
CA TYR A 27 -3.19 0.19 -18.07
C TYR A 27 -3.91 0.08 -16.72
N PHE A 28 -3.79 1.09 -15.85
CA PHE A 28 -4.53 1.16 -14.60
C PHE A 28 -6.04 1.23 -14.85
N LEU A 29 -6.50 2.18 -15.67
CA LEU A 29 -7.92 2.39 -15.95
C LEU A 29 -8.57 1.22 -16.71
N SER A 30 -7.82 0.55 -17.58
CA SER A 30 -8.30 -0.66 -18.29
C SER A 30 -8.26 -1.93 -17.44
N GLY A 31 -7.79 -1.82 -16.19
CA GLY A 31 -7.74 -2.91 -15.24
C GLY A 31 -6.59 -3.90 -15.45
N GLN A 32 -5.71 -3.66 -16.42
CA GLN A 32 -4.61 -4.57 -16.78
C GLN A 32 -3.49 -4.65 -15.73
N LEU A 33 -3.52 -3.78 -14.72
CA LEU A 33 -2.61 -3.84 -13.57
C LEU A 33 -3.17 -4.63 -12.38
N PHE A 34 -4.43 -5.09 -12.43
CA PHE A 34 -5.05 -5.82 -11.33
C PHE A 34 -5.11 -7.32 -11.62
N THR A 35 -4.84 -8.12 -10.58
CA THR A 35 -5.04 -9.56 -10.63
C THR A 35 -6.39 -9.91 -9.97
N PRO A 36 -7.30 -10.58 -10.68
CA PRO A 36 -8.53 -11.08 -10.09
C PRO A 36 -8.25 -11.97 -8.87
N GLN A 37 -9.04 -11.77 -7.82
CA GLN A 37 -8.94 -12.53 -6.57
C GLN A 37 -7.51 -12.55 -5.98
N ALA A 38 -6.77 -11.43 -6.08
CA ALA A 38 -5.37 -11.34 -5.64
C ALA A 38 -5.14 -11.82 -4.20
N GLY A 39 -6.10 -11.61 -3.30
CA GLY A 39 -6.09 -12.18 -1.94
C GLY A 39 -5.82 -13.68 -1.95
N GLU A 40 -6.60 -14.44 -2.71
CA GLU A 40 -6.49 -15.89 -2.81
C GLU A 40 -5.36 -16.33 -3.76
N THR A 41 -5.24 -15.68 -4.91
CA THR A 41 -4.38 -16.16 -6.00
C THR A 41 -2.91 -15.76 -5.83
N LEU A 42 -2.63 -14.68 -5.10
CA LEU A 42 -1.29 -14.15 -4.86
C LEU A 42 -0.94 -14.15 -3.37
N TYR A 43 -1.71 -13.41 -2.56
CA TYR A 43 -1.31 -13.07 -1.19
C TYR A 43 -1.40 -14.25 -0.22
N SER A 44 -2.41 -15.12 -0.36
CA SER A 44 -2.59 -16.29 0.50
C SER A 44 -1.40 -17.27 0.48
N LYS A 45 -0.59 -17.22 -0.58
CA LYS A 45 0.59 -18.07 -0.79
C LYS A 45 1.81 -17.58 0.01
N LEU A 46 1.78 -16.37 0.56
CA LEU A 46 2.88 -15.85 1.36
C LEU A 46 2.91 -16.55 2.72
N THR A 47 3.96 -17.33 2.95
CA THR A 47 4.23 -18.04 4.22
C THR A 47 5.12 -17.25 5.17
N VAL A 48 5.67 -16.12 4.72
CA VAL A 48 6.49 -15.20 5.51
C VAL A 48 5.62 -14.28 6.38
N PRO A 49 6.17 -13.67 7.45
CA PRO A 49 5.47 -12.61 8.16
C PRO A 49 5.13 -11.44 7.22
N VAL A 50 3.91 -10.90 7.31
CA VAL A 50 3.47 -9.76 6.50
C VAL A 50 2.83 -8.68 7.38
N LEU A 51 3.12 -7.41 7.07
CA LEU A 51 2.46 -6.24 7.64
C LEU A 51 1.69 -5.49 6.54
N VAL A 52 0.40 -5.26 6.78
CA VAL A 52 -0.46 -4.40 5.96
C VAL A 52 -0.59 -3.05 6.65
N LEU A 53 -0.16 -1.98 5.97
CA LEU A 53 -0.38 -0.60 6.40
C LEU A 53 -1.51 0.01 5.58
N TYR A 54 -2.55 0.51 6.24
CA TYR A 54 -3.76 0.97 5.54
C TYR A 54 -4.49 2.10 6.28
N ASP A 55 -5.42 2.77 5.61
CA ASP A 55 -6.48 3.56 6.23
C ASP A 55 -7.65 3.72 5.25
N ARG A 56 -7.93 4.94 4.80
CA ARG A 56 -8.87 5.22 3.72
C ARG A 56 -8.10 5.21 2.42
N ASP A 57 -8.72 4.74 1.36
CA ASP A 57 -8.19 4.82 0.01
C ASP A 57 -9.31 5.25 -0.94
N PRO A 58 -9.04 6.07 -1.95
CA PRO A 58 -10.06 6.46 -2.93
C PRO A 58 -10.57 5.31 -3.80
N ASN A 59 -9.84 4.20 -3.91
CA ASN A 59 -10.12 3.10 -4.83
C ASN A 59 -10.44 1.77 -4.13
N ILE A 60 -10.20 1.64 -2.81
CA ILE A 60 -10.44 0.42 -2.04
C ILE A 60 -10.95 0.72 -0.62
N ASP A 61 -11.81 -0.15 -0.09
CA ASP A 61 -12.47 -0.01 1.22
C ASP A 61 -11.95 -0.98 2.31
N PHE A 62 -11.06 -1.91 1.93
CA PHE A 62 -10.46 -2.94 2.79
C PHE A 62 -11.47 -3.89 3.46
N HIS A 63 -12.68 -4.07 2.90
CA HIS A 63 -13.71 -4.89 3.55
C HIS A 63 -13.34 -6.37 3.71
N GLU A 64 -12.51 -6.93 2.81
CA GLU A 64 -12.06 -8.33 2.88
C GLU A 64 -10.93 -8.56 3.90
N LEU A 65 -10.27 -7.48 4.37
CA LEU A 65 -9.06 -7.58 5.19
C LEU A 65 -9.29 -8.31 6.53
N PRO A 66 -10.38 -8.06 7.30
CA PRO A 66 -10.62 -8.77 8.57
C PRO A 66 -10.71 -10.29 8.40
N ASP A 67 -11.47 -10.76 7.40
CA ASP A 67 -11.65 -12.18 7.13
C ASP A 67 -10.36 -12.82 6.59
N PHE A 68 -9.57 -12.06 5.83
CA PHE A 68 -8.26 -12.49 5.37
C PHE A 68 -7.29 -12.69 6.55
N LEU A 69 -7.19 -11.73 7.46
CA LEU A 69 -6.33 -11.83 8.65
C LEU A 69 -6.75 -13.00 9.55
N GLY A 70 -8.05 -13.28 9.69
CA GLY A 70 -8.56 -14.41 10.45
C GLY A 70 -8.09 -15.79 9.94
N ARG A 71 -7.75 -15.88 8.64
CA ARG A 71 -7.25 -17.11 8.00
C ARG A 71 -5.73 -17.18 7.90
N HIS A 72 -5.03 -16.06 8.11
CA HIS A 72 -3.60 -15.93 7.86
C HIS A 72 -2.85 -15.38 9.09
N PRO A 73 -2.49 -16.24 10.06
CA PRO A 73 -1.91 -15.80 11.34
C PRO A 73 -0.50 -15.19 11.22
N ASN A 74 0.17 -15.38 10.09
CA ASN A 74 1.44 -14.72 9.76
C ASN A 74 1.26 -13.27 9.29
N TRP A 75 0.03 -12.80 9.11
CA TRP A 75 -0.28 -11.44 8.68
C TRP A 75 -0.71 -10.58 9.86
N LEU A 76 -0.26 -9.33 9.85
CA LEU A 76 -0.67 -8.27 10.75
C LEU A 76 -1.17 -7.09 9.92
N ALA A 77 -2.14 -6.35 10.44
CA ALA A 77 -2.55 -5.09 9.86
C ALA A 77 -2.48 -3.97 10.89
N GLN A 78 -1.98 -2.81 10.47
CA GLN A 78 -1.95 -1.60 11.28
C GLN A 78 -2.55 -0.45 10.47
N ARG A 79 -3.56 0.19 11.07
CA ARG A 79 -4.20 1.34 10.45
C ARG A 79 -3.41 2.62 10.76
N ILE A 80 -2.98 3.37 9.74
CA ILE A 80 -2.23 4.62 9.86
C ILE A 80 -3.17 5.78 9.53
N VAL A 81 -3.81 6.36 10.53
CA VAL A 81 -4.80 7.43 10.35
C VAL A 81 -4.15 8.82 10.35
N PRO A 82 -4.74 9.83 9.68
CA PRO A 82 -5.94 9.80 8.86
C PRO A 82 -5.62 9.75 7.34
N THR A 83 -4.76 8.82 6.92
CA THR A 83 -4.18 8.76 5.57
C THR A 83 -5.22 8.40 4.49
N ARG A 84 -4.88 8.68 3.23
CA ARG A 84 -5.74 8.53 2.04
C ARG A 84 -5.04 7.73 0.94
N GLY A 85 -4.37 6.65 1.31
CA GLY A 85 -3.72 5.71 0.39
C GLY A 85 -2.21 5.91 0.21
N MET A 86 -1.61 6.92 0.86
CA MET A 86 -0.15 7.14 0.81
C MET A 86 0.43 7.42 2.20
N PRO A 87 0.33 6.47 3.15
CA PRO A 87 0.78 6.68 4.53
C PRO A 87 2.25 7.08 4.64
N GLN A 88 3.11 6.60 3.73
CA GLN A 88 4.52 6.97 3.67
C GLN A 88 4.77 8.46 3.37
N TRP A 89 3.83 9.15 2.70
CA TRP A 89 3.91 10.58 2.42
C TRP A 89 3.12 11.41 3.44
N GLU A 90 1.98 10.89 3.89
CA GLU A 90 1.05 11.62 4.77
C GLU A 90 1.40 11.51 6.25
N ARG A 91 2.00 10.38 6.66
CA ARG A 91 2.39 10.02 8.03
C ARG A 91 3.72 9.26 8.05
N PRO A 92 4.82 9.90 7.57
CA PRO A 92 6.09 9.22 7.37
C PRO A 92 6.68 8.64 8.66
N ALA A 93 6.59 9.38 9.77
CA ALA A 93 7.14 8.94 11.05
C ALA A 93 6.38 7.74 11.61
N GLU A 94 5.04 7.78 11.57
CA GLU A 94 4.19 6.69 12.04
C GLU A 94 4.32 5.44 11.14
N THR A 95 4.44 5.64 9.83
CA THR A 95 4.72 4.57 8.86
C THR A 95 6.06 3.88 9.15
N ALA A 96 7.13 4.66 9.32
CA ALA A 96 8.46 4.13 9.62
C ALA A 96 8.49 3.41 10.98
N ALA A 97 7.81 3.96 12.00
CA ALA A 97 7.71 3.34 13.31
C ALA A 97 6.99 1.98 13.25
N ALA A 98 5.90 1.88 12.49
CA ALA A 98 5.18 0.63 12.30
C ALA A 98 6.04 -0.45 11.63
N MET A 99 6.79 -0.08 10.58
CA MET A 99 7.72 -0.98 9.90
C MET A 99 8.86 -1.43 10.83
N THR A 100 9.43 -0.49 11.58
CA THR A 100 10.50 -0.77 12.54
C THR A 100 10.04 -1.73 13.63
N HIS A 101 8.85 -1.50 14.21
CA HIS A 101 8.27 -2.38 15.21
C HIS A 101 8.02 -3.79 14.64
N PHE A 102 7.48 -3.88 13.43
CA PHE A 102 7.26 -5.16 12.78
C PHE A 102 8.55 -5.95 12.59
N TRP A 103 9.64 -5.33 12.13
CA TRP A 103 10.92 -6.03 12.01
C TRP A 103 11.53 -6.42 13.36
N ALA A 104 11.44 -5.55 14.37
CA ALA A 104 11.97 -5.84 15.70
C ALA A 104 11.29 -7.07 16.34
N THR A 105 10.00 -7.27 16.10
CA THR A 105 9.26 -8.45 16.60
C THR A 105 9.51 -9.74 15.82
N ARG A 106 10.26 -9.66 14.71
CA ARG A 106 10.55 -10.80 13.81
C ARG A 106 12.05 -11.11 13.68
N ALA A 107 12.92 -10.27 14.23
CA ALA A 107 14.37 -10.45 14.22
C ALA A 107 14.89 -11.41 15.31
N ALA A 108 14.15 -12.49 15.61
CA ALA A 108 14.54 -13.54 16.56
C ALA A 108 14.78 -14.87 15.84
#